data_AF-A0A957UDD2-F1
#
_entry.id   AF-A0A957UDD2-F1
#
_cell.length_a   1.000
_cell.length_b   1.000
_cell.length_c   1.000
_cell.angle_alpha   90.00
_cell.angle_beta   90.00
_cell.angle_gamma   90.00
#
_symmetry.space_group_name_H-M   'P 1'
#
loop_
_entity.id
_entity.type
_entity.pdbx_description
1 polymer ?
#
loop_
_entity_poly.entity_id
_entity_poly.type
_entity_poly.pdbx_seq_one_letter_code
_entity_poly.pdbx_strand_id
1 'polypeptide(L)' 'MDKQYVEQSDQGYRITGSRVALDSVILAFLDGYSPETIAAECFPVLSLEQVYGAITYYLANRRQIDAY' A
#
# COMPACT_ATOMS: atom_id res chain seq x y z
N MET A 1 18.96 8.77 0.04
CA MET A 1 18.36 7.43 -0.13
C MET A 1 16.91 7.64 -0.51
N ASP A 2 16.49 7.10 -1.65
CA ASP A 2 15.08 6.99 -2.01
C ASP A 2 14.36 6.10 -0.99
N LYS A 3 13.23 6.58 -0.47
CA LYS A 3 12.43 5.86 0.53
C LYS A 3 11.57 4.84 -0.21
N GLN A 4 11.79 3.56 0.06
CA GLN A 4 10.94 2.48 -0.47
C GLN A 4 9.75 2.28 0.47
N TYR A 5 8.54 2.34 -0.10
CA TYR A 5 7.28 2.16 0.64
C TYR A 5 6.71 0.76 0.52
N VAL A 6 7.14 0.02 -0.50
CA VAL A 6 6.71 -1.34 -0.78
C VAL A 6 7.93 -2.24 -0.88
N GLU A 7 7.88 -3.36 -0.19
CA GLU A 7 8.85 -4.44 -0.28
C GLU A 7 8.19 -5.69 -0.87
N GLN A 8 8.90 -6.39 -1.75
CA GLN A 8 8.46 -7.66 -2.31
C GLN A 8 9.14 -8.80 -1.54
N SER A 9 8.34 -9.75 -1.09
CA SER A 9 8.79 -11.00 -0.46
C SER A 9 8.31 -12.19 -1.29
N ASP A 10 8.79 -13.40 -0.94
CA ASP A 10 8.31 -14.66 -1.51
C ASP A 10 6.79 -14.86 -1.31
N GLN A 11 6.22 -14.18 -0.30
CA GLN A 11 4.79 -14.18 0.03
C GLN A 11 3.99 -13.02 -0.59
N GLY A 12 4.58 -12.23 -1.50
CA GLY A 12 3.92 -11.10 -2.16
C GLY A 12 4.40 -9.71 -1.71
N TYR A 13 3.60 -8.68 -1.99
CA TYR A 13 3.94 -7.28 -1.72
C TYR A 13 3.46 -6.81 -0.34
N ARG A 14 4.33 -6.11 0.39
CA ARG A 14 4.04 -5.57 1.73
C ARG A 14 4.48 -4.12 1.86
N ILE A 15 3.86 -3.42 2.79
CA ILE A 15 4.25 -2.05 3.13
C ILE A 15 5.54 -2.08 3.95
N THR A 16 6.55 -1.33 3.51
CA THR A 16 7.88 -1.34 4.14
C THR A 16 7.82 -0.95 5.61
N GLY A 17 8.41 -1.78 6.46
CA GLY A 17 8.38 -1.58 7.92
C GLY A 17 7.05 -1.94 8.58
N SER A 18 6.16 -2.63 7.88
CA SER A 18 4.88 -3.11 8.39
C SER A 18 4.58 -4.54 7.93
N ARG A 19 3.67 -5.22 8.63
CA ARG A 19 3.13 -6.53 8.22
C ARG A 19 1.90 -6.42 7.32
N VAL A 20 1.46 -5.20 7.02
CA VAL A 20 0.29 -4.96 6.17
C VAL A 20 0.65 -5.29 4.72
N ALA A 21 -0.18 -6.11 4.09
CA ALA A 21 -0.07 -6.43 2.67
C ALA A 21 -0.44 -5.22 1.83
N LEU A 22 0.27 -5.05 0.70
CA LEU A 22 -0.02 -3.97 -0.23
C LEU A 22 -1.46 -4.08 -0.77
N ASP A 23 -1.90 -5.30 -1.09
CA ASP A 23 -3.23 -5.60 -1.61
C ASP A 23 -4.35 -5.10 -0.69
N SER A 24 -4.14 -5.15 0.63
CA SER A 24 -5.14 -4.66 1.59
C SER A 24 -5.32 -3.14 1.52
N VAL A 25 -4.23 -2.40 1.30
CA VAL A 25 -4.27 -0.94 1.09
C VAL A 25 -4.90 -0.60 -0.25
N ILE A 26 -4.54 -1.34 -1.32
CA ILE A 26 -5.09 -1.15 -2.66
C ILE A 26 -6.59 -1.43 -2.65
N LEU A 27 -7.03 -2.52 -2.02
CA LEU A 27 -8.44 -2.89 -1.96
C LEU A 27 -9.27 -1.77 -1.31
N ALA A 28 -8.82 -1.24 -0.17
CA ALA A 28 -9.50 -0.13 0.50
C ALA A 28 -9.53 1.13 -0.38
N PHE A 29 -8.44 1.43 -1.08
CA PHE A 29 -8.40 2.56 -2.02
C PHE A 29 -9.38 2.37 -3.20
N LEU A 30 -9.48 1.15 -3.74
CA LEU A 30 -10.41 0.82 -4.83
C LEU A 30 -11.87 0.79 -4.38
N ASP A 31 -12.14 0.50 -3.10
CA ASP A 31 -13.46 0.60 -2.48
C ASP A 31 -13.91 2.06 -2.29
N GLY A 32 -13.00 3.02 -2.53
CA GLY A 32 -13.29 4.45 -2.52
C GLY A 32 -12.92 5.16 -1.21
N TYR A 33 -12.25 4.47 -0.28
CA TYR A 33 -11.71 5.13 0.91
C TYR A 33 -10.61 6.12 0.53
N SER A 34 -10.60 7.28 1.19
CA SER A 34 -9.50 8.23 1.04
C SER A 34 -8.23 7.70 1.71
N PRO A 35 -7.03 8.09 1.24
CA PRO A 35 -5.77 7.72 1.89
C PRO A 35 -5.74 8.07 3.39
N GLU A 36 -6.35 9.19 3.78
CA GLU A 36 -6.48 9.60 5.18
C GLU A 36 -7.33 8.63 5.99
N THR A 37 -8.47 8.19 5.45
CA THR A 37 -9.32 7.20 6.11
C THR A 37 -8.62 5.84 6.19
N ILE A 38 -7.89 5.45 5.15
CA ILE A 38 -7.13 4.20 5.15
C ILE A 38 -6.05 4.23 6.23
N ALA A 39 -5.33 5.35 6.38
CA ALA A 39 -4.30 5.52 7.40
C ALA A 39 -4.89 5.61 8.82
N ALA A 40 -6.03 6.29 9.01
CA ALA A 40 -6.60 6.51 10.33
C ALA A 40 -7.43 5.32 10.84
N GLU A 41 -8.28 4.76 9.99
CA GLU A 41 -9.32 3.79 10.38
C GLU A 41 -8.96 2.36 9.97
N CYS A 42 -8.47 2.14 8.74
CA CYS A 42 -8.22 0.79 8.23
C CYS A 42 -6.91 0.21 8.73
N PHE A 43 -5.83 0.99 8.67
CA PHE A 43 -4.47 0.56 9.04
C PHE A 43 -3.77 1.61 9.90
N PRO A 44 -4.21 1.83 11.16
CA PRO A 44 -3.61 2.82 12.07
C PRO A 44 -2.13 2.57 12.43
N VAL A 45 -1.59 1.41 12.03
CA VAL A 45 -0.16 1.08 12.11
C VAL A 45 0.68 1.72 10.99
N LEU A 46 0.04 2.15 9.90
CA LEU A 46 0.70 2.80 8.78
C LEU A 46 0.68 4.31 8.96
N SER A 47 1.79 4.97 8.62
CA SER A 47 1.78 6.42 8.46
C SER A 47 1.01 6.82 7.20
N LEU A 48 0.46 8.03 7.20
CA LEU A 48 -0.18 8.59 6.01
C LEU A 48 0.76 8.59 4.79
N GLU A 49 2.04 8.87 5.02
CA GLU A 49 3.10 8.80 4.00
C GLU A 49 3.24 7.38 3.42
N GLN A 50 3.20 6.33 4.25
CA GLN A 50 3.25 4.94 3.78
C GLN A 50 2.02 4.59 2.94
N VAL A 51 0.82 5.04 3.33
CA VAL A 51 -0.41 4.81 2.55
C VAL A 51 -0.32 5.49 1.18
N TYR A 52 0.09 6.76 1.14
CA TYR A 52 0.29 7.46 -0.12
C TYR A 52 1.38 6.83 -0.99
N GLY A 53 2.48 6.39 -0.38
CA GLY A 53 3.55 5.66 -1.06
C GLY A 53 3.08 4.34 -1.66
N ALA A 54 2.27 3.59 -0.92
CA ALA A 54 1.65 2.35 -1.37
C ALA A 54 0.74 2.55 -2.58
N ILE A 55 -0.15 3.55 -2.50
CA ILE A 55 -1.08 3.90 -3.60
C ILE A 55 -0.28 4.37 -4.83
N THR A 56 0.74 5.20 -4.64
CA THR A 56 1.59 5.67 -5.74
C THR A 56 2.32 4.50 -6.41
N TYR A 57 2.86 3.57 -5.62
CA TYR A 57 3.50 2.36 -6.15
C TYR A 57 2.52 1.50 -6.95
N TYR A 58 1.29 1.32 -6.44
CA TYR A 58 0.23 0.63 -7.15
C TYR A 58 -0.12 1.31 -8.48
N LEU A 59 -0.34 2.62 -8.48
CA LEU A 59 -0.69 3.35 -9.70
C LEU A 59 0.42 3.29 -10.76
N ALA A 60 1.69 3.31 -10.35
CA ALA A 60 2.83 3.17 -11.24
C ALA A 60 2.99 1.75 -11.81
N ASN A 61 2.59 0.71 -11.06
CA ASN A 61 2.79 -0.71 -11.41
C ASN A 61 1.48 -1.46 -11.62
N ARG A 62 0.37 -0.77 -11.85
CA ARG A 62 -0.98 -1.33 -11.80
C ARG A 62 -1.17 -2.59 -12.63
N ARG A 63 -0.66 -2.59 -13.87
CA ARG A 63 -0.73 -3.77 -14.77
C ARG A 63 -0.03 -5.01 -14.20
N GLN A 64 1.07 -4.82 -13.48
CA GLN A 64 1.82 -5.91 -12.87
C GLN A 64 1.10 -6.43 -11.62
N ILE A 65 0.60 -5.52 -10.78
CA ILE A 65 -0.04 -5.86 -9.52
C ILE A 65 -1.43 -6.48 -9.74
N ASP A 66 -2.21 -5.97 -10.70
CA ASP A 66 -3.52 -6.55 -11.04
C ASP A 66 -3.41 -7.94 -11.68
N ALA A 67 -2.23 -8.33 -12.15
CA ALA A 67 -1.96 -9.62 -12.82
C ALA A 67 -1.25 -10.65 -11.92
N TYR A 68 -0.90 -10.26 -10.69
CA TYR A 68 -0.27 -11.10 -9.68
C TYR A 68 -1.32 -11.95 -8.95
#